data_AF-A0A1Q3LFU0-F1
#
_entry.id   AF-A0A1Q3LFU0-F1
#
_cell.length_a   1.000
_cell.length_b   1.000
_cell.length_c   1.000
_cell.angle_alpha   90.00
_cell.angle_beta   90.00
_cell.angle_gamma   90.00
#
_symmetry.space_group_name_H-M   'P 1'
#
loop_
_entity.id
_entity.type
_entity.pdbx_description
1 polymer ?
#
loop_
_entity_poly.entity_id
_entity_poly.type
_entity_poly.pdbx_seq_one_letter_code
_entity_poly.pdbx_strand_id
1 'polypeptide(L)'
;MPIENERKFVLKDDGKLEGLLATHPGVSRNFLRQAYLDAPGLRIRSIETDGKVEHVFTYKRTIDGQVVEIETGLSAADFDRLWTQRIESLQKVRYSWTEGVYHWDIDFFRRDDGSTYFAMAEVEMPEEMTDPPPPPSCLAGHLLGIAPAGDQRFTSKRIADQAHAERLMAAILSKGRVD
;
A
#
# COMPACT_ATOMS: atom_id res chain seq x y z
N MET A 1 -6.61 -15.77 -13.02
CA MET A 1 -6.05 -14.92 -11.96
C MET A 1 -5.30 -13.83 -12.68
N PRO A 2 -5.67 -12.55 -12.52
CA PRO A 2 -5.00 -11.52 -13.28
C PRO A 2 -3.57 -11.38 -12.79
N ILE A 3 -2.66 -11.16 -13.73
CA ILE A 3 -1.36 -10.57 -13.44
C ILE A 3 -1.64 -9.20 -12.84
N GLU A 4 -1.12 -8.92 -11.65
CA GLU A 4 -1.24 -7.60 -11.04
C GLU A 4 -0.55 -6.55 -11.92
N ASN A 5 -1.33 -5.76 -12.64
CA ASN A 5 -0.86 -4.60 -13.35
C ASN A 5 -1.19 -3.35 -12.54
N GLU A 6 -0.25 -2.95 -11.68
CA GLU A 6 -0.40 -1.81 -10.78
C GLU A 6 0.47 -0.61 -11.18
N ARG A 7 0.02 0.60 -10.82
CA ARG A 7 0.82 1.84 -10.86
C ARG A 7 0.74 2.56 -9.53
N LYS A 8 1.86 3.17 -9.14
CA LYS A 8 2.02 3.85 -7.85
C LYS A 8 2.20 5.35 -8.03
N PHE A 9 1.52 6.13 -7.19
CA PHE A 9 1.58 7.59 -7.17
C PHE A 9 2.02 8.06 -5.80
N VAL A 10 3.07 8.87 -5.75
CA VAL A 10 3.57 9.41 -4.48
C VAL A 10 2.74 10.63 -4.11
N LEU A 11 2.28 10.67 -2.85
CA LEU A 11 1.40 11.72 -2.35
C LEU A 11 2.10 12.55 -1.29
N LYS A 12 1.78 13.85 -1.29
CA LYS A 12 2.06 14.78 -0.21
C LYS A 12 0.87 14.75 0.76
N ASP A 13 1.10 14.21 1.94
CA ASP A 13 0.16 14.35 3.05
C ASP A 13 0.39 15.69 3.75
N ASP A 14 -0.63 16.55 3.74
CA ASP A 14 -0.66 17.82 4.46
C ASP A 14 -1.53 17.75 5.73
N GLY A 15 -1.95 16.53 6.12
CA GLY A 15 -2.84 16.26 7.25
C GLY A 15 -4.33 16.40 6.92
N LYS A 16 -4.71 16.77 5.70
CA LYS A 16 -6.12 16.94 5.29
C LYS A 16 -6.63 15.83 4.38
N LEU A 17 -5.71 15.14 3.69
CA LEU A 17 -6.06 14.18 2.64
C LEU A 17 -6.93 13.02 3.16
N GLU A 18 -6.63 12.48 4.34
CA GLU A 18 -7.45 11.42 4.93
C GLU A 18 -8.90 11.85 5.21
N GLY A 19 -9.09 13.09 5.66
CA GLY A 19 -10.42 13.65 5.89
C GLY A 19 -11.20 13.82 4.60
N LEU A 20 -10.52 14.23 3.51
CA LEU A 20 -11.11 14.29 2.18
C LEU A 20 -11.52 12.89 1.69
N LEU A 21 -10.62 11.91 1.78
CA LEU A 21 -10.86 10.54 1.34
C LEU A 21 -11.98 9.86 2.12
N ALA A 22 -12.11 10.13 3.42
CA ALA A 22 -13.20 9.60 4.24
C ALA A 22 -14.61 10.02 3.76
N THR A 23 -14.71 11.07 2.96
CA THR A 23 -15.97 11.53 2.37
C THR A 23 -16.21 11.02 0.94
N HIS A 24 -15.24 10.30 0.37
CA HIS A 24 -15.34 9.80 -1.00
C HIS A 24 -16.45 8.73 -1.10
N PRO A 25 -17.35 8.81 -2.10
CA PRO A 25 -18.41 7.82 -2.28
C PRO A 25 -17.85 6.40 -2.41
N GLY A 26 -18.44 5.45 -1.68
CA GLY A 26 -18.08 4.02 -1.75
C GLY A 26 -16.71 3.67 -1.18
N VAL A 27 -16.04 4.61 -0.49
CA VAL A 27 -14.74 4.35 0.13
C VAL A 27 -14.89 3.42 1.33
N SER A 28 -14.01 2.43 1.40
CA SER A 28 -13.75 1.65 2.61
C SER A 28 -12.49 2.18 3.29
N ARG A 29 -12.49 2.23 4.63
CA ARG A 29 -11.32 2.59 5.42
C ARG A 29 -10.89 1.40 6.26
N ASN A 30 -9.66 0.95 6.06
CA ASN A 30 -9.10 -0.20 6.74
C ASN A 30 -7.83 0.19 7.50
N PHE A 31 -7.68 -0.26 8.73
CA PHE A 31 -6.40 -0.20 9.43
C PHE A 31 -5.67 -1.53 9.27
N LEU A 32 -4.46 -1.49 8.74
CA LEU A 32 -3.67 -2.66 8.39
C LEU A 32 -2.44 -2.72 9.28
N ARG A 33 -2.22 -3.86 9.93
CA ARG A 33 -0.92 -4.24 10.51
C ARG A 33 -0.35 -5.39 9.71
N GLN A 34 0.88 -5.27 9.27
CA GLN A 34 1.47 -6.21 8.32
C GLN A 34 2.90 -6.56 8.73
N ALA A 35 3.27 -7.82 8.52
CA ALA A 35 4.63 -8.29 8.71
C ALA A 35 5.10 -9.14 7.52
N TYR A 36 6.37 -8.98 7.16
CA TYR A 36 7.10 -9.84 6.24
C TYR A 36 7.86 -10.89 7.05
N LEU A 37 7.78 -12.15 6.63
CA LEU A 37 8.44 -13.27 7.30
C LEU A 37 9.81 -13.58 6.70
N ASP A 38 10.49 -14.56 7.28
CA ASP A 38 11.84 -15.00 6.94
C ASP A 38 11.96 -15.65 5.56
N ALA A 39 10.91 -16.34 5.09
CA ALA A 39 10.84 -16.85 3.73
C ALA A 39 10.36 -15.77 2.74
N PRO A 40 11.03 -15.58 1.59
CA PRO A 40 10.66 -14.49 0.72
C PRO A 40 9.29 -14.72 0.07
N GLY A 41 8.55 -13.63 -0.11
CA GLY A 41 7.17 -13.64 -0.59
C GLY A 41 6.13 -13.90 0.50
N LEU A 42 6.53 -14.30 1.71
CA LEU A 42 5.60 -14.51 2.81
C LEU A 42 5.28 -13.23 3.57
N ARG A 43 3.99 -13.05 3.84
CA ARG A 43 3.44 -11.90 4.53
C ARG A 43 2.22 -12.32 5.33
N ILE A 44 2.08 -11.76 6.54
CA ILE A 44 0.84 -11.82 7.31
C ILE A 44 0.29 -10.41 7.47
N ARG A 45 -1.03 -10.29 7.49
CA ARG A 45 -1.72 -9.01 7.65
C ARG A 45 -2.96 -9.16 8.52
N SER A 46 -3.09 -8.28 9.50
CA SER A 46 -4.33 -8.00 10.22
C SER A 46 -5.01 -6.83 9.52
N ILE A 47 -6.29 -6.96 9.23
CA ILE A 47 -7.12 -5.96 8.57
C ILE A 47 -8.27 -5.65 9.53
N GLU A 48 -8.32 -4.41 10.01
CA GLU A 48 -9.40 -3.92 10.86
C GLU A 48 -10.31 -2.99 10.05
N THR A 49 -11.59 -3.36 9.98
CA THR A 49 -12.65 -2.65 9.26
C THR A 49 -13.89 -2.59 10.14
N ASP A 50 -14.38 -1.39 10.46
CA ASP A 50 -15.57 -1.18 11.29
C ASP A 50 -15.58 -2.01 12.59
N GLY A 51 -14.42 -2.13 13.24
CA GLY A 51 -14.23 -2.87 14.50
C GLY A 51 -14.16 -4.39 14.36
N LYS A 52 -14.23 -4.93 13.14
CA LYS A 52 -13.96 -6.35 12.85
C LYS A 52 -12.52 -6.52 12.43
N VAL A 53 -11.90 -7.61 12.89
CA VAL A 53 -10.50 -7.94 12.57
C VAL A 53 -10.44 -9.26 11.82
N GLU A 54 -9.86 -9.23 10.63
CA GLU A 54 -9.53 -10.39 9.82
C GLU A 54 -8.02 -10.55 9.72
N HIS A 55 -7.53 -11.78 9.65
CA HIS A 55 -6.12 -12.07 9.44
C HIS A 55 -5.93 -12.86 8.16
N VAL A 56 -4.94 -12.47 7.38
CA VAL A 56 -4.63 -13.05 6.07
C VAL A 56 -3.16 -13.44 6.04
N PHE A 57 -2.88 -14.63 5.53
CA PHE A 57 -1.56 -15.07 5.11
C PHE A 57 -1.46 -14.97 3.59
N THR A 58 -0.39 -14.36 3.11
CA THR A 58 -0.10 -14.18 1.68
C THR A 58 1.23 -14.85 1.34
N TYR A 59 1.27 -15.60 0.24
CA TYR A 59 2.48 -15.92 -0.50
C TYR A 59 2.45 -15.21 -1.85
N LYS A 60 3.43 -14.34 -2.12
CA LYS A 60 3.51 -13.56 -3.36
C LYS A 60 4.90 -13.64 -3.98
N ARG A 61 4.99 -14.08 -5.24
CA ARG A 61 6.26 -14.19 -5.99
C ARG A 61 6.07 -13.89 -7.45
N THR A 62 7.06 -13.24 -8.05
CA THR A 62 7.21 -13.18 -9.51
C THR A 62 7.92 -14.44 -9.99
N ILE A 63 7.32 -15.15 -10.94
CA ILE A 63 7.85 -16.34 -11.61
C ILE A 63 7.70 -16.11 -13.11
N ASP A 64 8.81 -16.18 -13.86
CA ASP A 64 8.84 -15.93 -15.31
C ASP A 64 8.13 -14.64 -15.76
N GLY A 65 8.29 -13.58 -14.96
CA GLY A 65 7.68 -12.26 -15.21
C GLY A 65 6.22 -12.13 -14.77
N GLN A 66 5.59 -13.20 -14.30
CA GLN A 66 4.20 -13.20 -13.83
C GLN A 66 4.14 -13.24 -12.31
N VAL A 67 3.20 -12.51 -11.72
CA VAL A 67 2.96 -12.55 -10.27
C VAL A 67 2.05 -13.72 -9.93
N VAL A 68 2.51 -14.59 -9.04
CA VAL A 68 1.71 -15.59 -8.35
C VAL A 68 1.45 -15.06 -6.95
N GLU A 69 0.18 -14.82 -6.62
CA GLU A 69 -0.27 -14.49 -5.28
C GLU A 69 -1.28 -15.53 -4.79
N ILE A 70 -1.08 -16.01 -3.57
CA ILE A 70 -1.98 -16.93 -2.87
C ILE A 70 -2.31 -16.28 -1.53
N GLU A 71 -3.58 -16.01 -1.30
CA GLU A 71 -4.08 -15.49 -0.02
C GLU A 71 -5.00 -16.51 0.65
N THR A 72 -4.87 -16.64 1.96
CA THR A 72 -5.74 -17.49 2.77
C THR A 72 -6.02 -16.86 4.13
N GLY A 73 -7.19 -17.15 4.69
CA GLY A 73 -7.54 -16.74 6.04
C GLY A 73 -6.61 -17.38 7.06
N LEU A 74 -6.23 -16.62 8.08
CA LEU A 74 -5.37 -17.04 9.17
C LEU A 74 -6.12 -16.88 10.50
N SER A 75 -5.94 -17.82 11.42
CA SER A 75 -6.50 -17.66 12.77
C SER A 75 -5.77 -16.54 13.52
N ALA A 76 -6.44 -15.85 14.45
CA ALA A 76 -5.78 -14.84 15.28
C ALA A 76 -4.61 -15.44 16.09
N ALA A 77 -4.77 -16.66 16.60
CA ALA A 77 -3.72 -17.35 17.37
C ALA A 77 -2.48 -17.66 16.51
N ASP A 78 -2.66 -18.07 15.25
CA ASP A 78 -1.53 -18.32 14.35
C ASP A 78 -0.90 -17.01 13.85
N PHE A 79 -1.71 -15.97 13.65
CA PHE A 79 -1.20 -14.62 13.37
C PHE A 79 -0.25 -14.15 14.48
N ASP A 80 -0.68 -14.22 15.75
CA ASP A 80 0.15 -13.79 16.89
C ASP A 80 1.45 -14.59 16.99
N ARG A 81 1.39 -15.90 16.74
CA ARG A 81 2.59 -16.76 16.70
C ARG A 81 3.55 -16.34 15.59
N LEU A 82 3.05 -16.20 14.35
CA LEU A 82 3.87 -15.80 13.21
C LEU A 82 4.39 -14.36 13.34
N TRP A 83 3.65 -13.48 14.02
CA TRP A 83 4.09 -12.11 14.30
C TRP A 83 5.40 -12.05 15.10
N THR A 84 5.68 -13.07 15.92
CA THR A 84 6.96 -13.18 16.65
C THR A 84 8.15 -13.43 15.73
N GLN A 85 7.91 -13.90 14.50
CA GLN A 85 8.93 -14.23 13.49
C GLN A 85 9.09 -13.13 12.42
N ARG A 86 8.46 -11.96 12.62
CA ARG A 86 8.54 -10.85 11.67
C ARG A 86 9.98 -10.37 11.48
N ILE A 87 10.37 -10.13 10.24
CA ILE A 87 11.63 -9.49 9.87
C ILE A 87 11.44 -7.98 9.74
N GLU A 88 10.39 -7.59 9.00
CA GLU A 88 9.97 -6.20 8.81
C GLU A 88 8.48 -6.13 9.07
N SER A 89 8.02 -5.03 9.67
CA SER A 89 6.60 -4.80 9.89
C SER A 89 6.24 -3.36 9.64
N LEU A 90 5.00 -3.13 9.24
CA LEU A 90 4.44 -1.81 9.04
C LEU A 90 2.99 -1.79 9.55
N GLN A 91 2.52 -0.57 9.75
CA GLN A 91 1.11 -0.28 9.93
C GLN A 91 0.71 0.83 8.97
N LYS A 92 -0.51 0.75 8.45
CA LYS A 92 -1.04 1.75 7.53
C LYS A 92 -2.55 1.87 7.65
N VAL A 93 -3.08 3.04 7.33
CA VAL A 93 -4.50 3.21 7.02
C VAL A 93 -4.64 3.18 5.51
N ARG A 94 -5.53 2.34 5.00
CA ARG A 94 -5.82 2.19 3.57
C ARG A 94 -7.24 2.65 3.29
N TYR A 95 -7.40 3.55 2.33
CA TYR A 95 -8.68 3.94 1.77
C TYR A 95 -8.83 3.27 0.40
N SER A 96 -9.86 2.46 0.22
CA SER A 96 -10.05 1.65 -0.99
C SER A 96 -11.41 1.88 -1.63
N TRP A 97 -11.45 1.91 -2.97
CA TRP A 97 -12.70 1.91 -3.74
C TRP A 97 -12.47 1.40 -5.16
N THR A 98 -13.56 1.07 -5.85
CA THR A 98 -13.54 0.67 -7.26
C THR A 98 -14.20 1.76 -8.10
N GLU A 99 -13.56 2.14 -9.20
CA GLU A 99 -14.07 3.08 -10.19
C GLU A 99 -13.96 2.48 -11.59
N GLY A 100 -15.07 1.95 -12.10
CA GLY A 100 -15.08 1.21 -13.37
C GLY A 100 -14.24 -0.07 -13.28
N VAL A 101 -13.18 -0.16 -14.08
CA VAL A 101 -12.25 -1.30 -14.12
C VAL A 101 -11.04 -1.13 -13.20
N TYR A 102 -10.94 0.00 -12.50
CA TYR A 102 -9.81 0.33 -11.64
C TYR A 102 -10.15 0.08 -10.18
N HIS A 103 -9.21 -0.52 -9.45
CA HIS A 103 -9.25 -0.58 -7.99
C HIS A 103 -8.19 0.37 -7.44
N TRP A 104 -8.61 1.31 -6.59
CA TRP A 104 -7.74 2.30 -5.98
C TRP A 104 -7.51 1.95 -4.51
N ASP A 105 -6.24 2.04 -4.11
CA ASP A 105 -5.79 1.91 -2.73
C ASP A 105 -4.92 3.10 -2.36
N ILE A 106 -5.35 3.89 -1.38
CA ILE A 106 -4.59 5.03 -0.86
C ILE A 106 -4.07 4.71 0.53
N ASP A 107 -2.76 4.52 0.63
CA ASP A 107 -2.06 4.12 1.84
C ASP A 107 -1.43 5.30 2.57
N PHE A 108 -1.65 5.34 3.88
CA PHE A 108 -1.00 6.22 4.83
C PHE A 108 -0.18 5.36 5.80
N PHE A 109 1.13 5.27 5.57
CA PHE A 109 2.05 4.49 6.39
C PHE A 109 2.30 5.22 7.72
N ARG A 110 2.11 4.52 8.83
CA ARG A 110 2.06 5.12 10.18
C ARG A 110 3.27 4.78 11.03
N ARG A 111 3.72 5.78 11.79
CA ARG A 111 4.61 5.60 12.94
C ARG A 111 3.82 5.04 14.12
N ASP A 112 4.53 4.61 15.15
CA ASP A 112 3.94 4.10 16.39
C ASP A 112 3.08 5.13 17.13
N ASP A 113 3.35 6.42 16.94
CA ASP A 113 2.54 7.52 17.47
C ASP A 113 1.27 7.82 16.65
N GLY A 114 1.04 7.08 15.57
CA GLY A 114 -0.10 7.23 14.67
C GLY A 114 0.09 8.27 13.57
N SER A 115 1.19 9.01 13.54
CA SER A 115 1.47 10.00 12.48
C SER A 115 1.85 9.33 11.15
N THR A 116 1.46 9.95 10.03
CA THR A 116 1.87 9.51 8.69
C THR A 116 3.35 9.86 8.44
N TYR A 117 4.14 8.90 7.95
CA TYR A 117 5.51 9.17 7.46
C TYR A 117 5.64 9.05 5.94
N PHE A 118 4.71 8.37 5.29
CA PHE A 118 4.68 8.21 3.84
C PHE A 118 3.24 8.00 3.38
N ALA A 119 2.86 8.59 2.24
CA ALA A 119 1.55 8.42 1.63
C ALA A 119 1.68 8.07 0.15
N MET A 120 0.89 7.13 -0.33
CA MET A 120 0.98 6.62 -1.70
C MET A 120 -0.38 6.09 -2.18
N ALA A 121 -0.71 6.36 -3.43
CA ALA A 121 -1.81 5.68 -4.11
C ALA A 121 -1.27 4.51 -4.93
N GLU A 122 -2.03 3.42 -4.98
CA GLU A 122 -1.86 2.30 -5.89
C GLU A 122 -3.16 2.18 -6.70
N VAL A 123 -3.05 2.02 -8.02
CA VAL A 123 -4.17 1.64 -8.88
C VAL A 123 -3.88 0.29 -9.49
N GLU A 124 -4.78 -0.67 -9.28
CA GLU A 124 -4.80 -1.92 -10.01
C GLU A 124 -5.61 -1.74 -11.29
N MET A 125 -5.09 -2.27 -12.40
CA MET A 125 -5.62 -2.08 -13.75
C MET A 125 -5.68 -3.42 -14.48
N PRO A 126 -6.51 -3.53 -15.54
CA PRO A 126 -6.44 -4.67 -16.47
C PRO A 126 -5.02 -4.88 -17.01
N GLU A 127 -4.62 -6.13 -17.22
CA GLU A 127 -3.26 -6.51 -17.65
C GLU A 127 -2.84 -5.86 -18.98
N GLU A 128 -3.80 -5.67 -19.88
CA GLU A 128 -3.56 -5.15 -21.23
C GLU A 128 -3.30 -3.63 -21.25
N MET A 129 -3.50 -2.93 -20.14
CA MET A 129 -3.31 -1.48 -20.05
C MET A 129 -1.88 -1.10 -19.71
N THR A 130 -1.24 -0.28 -20.54
CA THR A 130 0.13 0.19 -20.27
C THR A 130 0.17 1.47 -19.44
N ASP A 131 -0.76 2.38 -19.69
CA ASP A 131 -0.79 3.69 -19.09
C ASP A 131 -1.80 3.77 -17.93
N PRO A 132 -1.42 4.35 -16.79
CA PRO A 132 -2.37 4.55 -15.71
C PRO A 132 -3.48 5.53 -16.08
N PRO A 133 -4.69 5.35 -15.52
CA PRO A 133 -5.69 6.41 -15.55
C PRO A 133 -5.16 7.67 -14.85
N PRO A 134 -5.69 8.86 -15.18
CA PRO A 134 -5.47 10.04 -14.36
C PRO A 134 -5.87 9.75 -12.91
N PRO A 135 -5.11 10.26 -11.92
CA PRO A 135 -5.47 10.07 -10.53
C PRO A 135 -6.82 10.75 -10.24
N PRO A 136 -7.62 10.19 -9.30
CA PRO A 136 -8.89 10.76 -8.87
C PRO A 136 -8.72 12.24 -8.49
N SER A 137 -9.71 13.06 -8.82
CA SER A 137 -9.63 14.52 -8.69
C SER A 137 -9.32 14.97 -7.24
N CYS A 138 -9.75 14.19 -6.25
CA CYS A 138 -9.42 14.40 -4.83
C CYS A 138 -7.92 14.31 -4.51
N LEU A 139 -7.12 13.62 -5.34
CA LEU A 139 -5.68 13.49 -5.17
C LEU A 139 -4.87 14.58 -5.89
N ALA A 140 -5.48 15.33 -6.81
CA ALA A 140 -4.74 16.22 -7.72
C ALA A 140 -3.87 17.27 -6.99
N GLY A 141 -4.37 17.83 -5.88
CA GLY A 141 -3.62 18.78 -5.04
C GLY A 141 -2.52 18.17 -4.19
N HIS A 142 -2.47 16.83 -4.11
CA HIS A 142 -1.56 16.07 -3.27
C HIS A 142 -0.53 15.26 -4.07
N LEU A 143 -0.67 15.19 -5.40
CA LEU A 143 0.22 14.38 -6.22
C LEU A 143 1.63 15.00 -6.33
N LEU A 144 2.65 14.23 -5.95
CA LEU A 144 4.07 14.59 -6.16
C LEU A 144 4.63 13.99 -7.45
N GLY A 145 4.07 12.87 -7.91
CA GLY A 145 4.44 12.24 -9.18
C GLY A 145 4.11 10.75 -9.21
N ILE A 146 4.36 10.14 -10.36
CA ILE A 146 4.18 8.70 -10.59
C ILE A 146 5.51 8.00 -10.34
N ALA A 147 5.51 6.93 -9.55
CA ALA A 147 6.71 6.12 -9.37
C ALA A 147 7.01 5.32 -10.64
N PRO A 148 8.29 5.16 -11.05
CA PRO A 148 8.64 4.32 -12.17
C PRO A 148 8.12 2.89 -11.99
N ALA A 149 7.62 2.29 -13.07
CA ALA A 149 7.09 0.94 -13.03
C ALA A 149 8.16 -0.06 -12.53
N GLY A 150 7.78 -0.91 -11.57
CA GLY A 150 8.68 -1.91 -10.98
C GLY A 150 9.73 -1.36 -10.01
N ASP A 151 9.73 -0.06 -9.71
CA ASP A 151 10.71 0.53 -8.81
C ASP A 151 10.57 0.01 -7.37
N GLN A 152 11.59 -0.73 -6.94
CA GLN A 152 11.63 -1.40 -5.65
C GLN A 152 11.64 -0.41 -4.48
N ARG A 153 12.06 0.84 -4.69
CA ARG A 153 12.09 1.90 -3.66
C ARG A 153 10.70 2.20 -3.09
N PHE A 154 9.65 1.97 -3.87
CA PHE A 154 8.25 2.28 -3.55
C PHE A 154 7.42 1.04 -3.19
N THR A 155 8.05 -0.12 -2.99
CA THR A 155 7.33 -1.29 -2.49
C THR A 155 6.95 -1.09 -1.03
N SER A 156 5.76 -1.56 -0.60
CA SER A 156 5.35 -1.53 0.82
C SER A 156 6.42 -2.12 1.75
N LYS A 157 7.15 -3.16 1.29
CA LYS A 157 8.26 -3.76 2.04
C LYS A 157 9.38 -2.74 2.29
N ARG A 158 9.82 -2.06 1.23
CA ARG A 158 10.89 -1.08 1.35
C ARG A 158 10.46 0.19 2.10
N ILE A 159 9.20 0.60 1.97
CA ILE A 159 8.63 1.72 2.72
C ILE A 159 8.49 1.39 4.22
N ALA A 160 8.38 0.11 4.62
CA ALA A 160 8.37 -0.29 6.03
C ALA A 160 9.63 0.15 6.80
N ASP A 161 10.78 0.26 6.12
CA ASP A 161 11.96 0.95 6.65
C ASP A 161 11.69 2.46 6.64
N GLN A 162 11.25 2.98 7.79
CA GLN A 162 10.91 4.39 7.95
C GLN A 162 12.07 5.31 7.55
N ALA A 163 13.31 4.96 7.87
CA ALA A 163 14.47 5.79 7.54
C ALA A 163 14.68 5.84 6.03
N HIS A 164 14.44 4.72 5.31
CA HIS A 164 14.40 4.72 3.85
C HIS A 164 13.27 5.59 3.32
N ALA A 165 12.05 5.42 3.81
CA ALA A 165 10.86 6.15 3.34
C ALA A 165 11.02 7.68 3.52
N GLU A 166 11.52 8.12 4.67
CA GLU A 166 11.75 9.54 4.98
C GLU A 166 12.83 10.14 4.09
N ARG A 167 13.95 9.43 3.86
CA ARG A 167 14.99 9.87 2.92
C ARG A 167 14.45 9.98 1.49
N LEU A 168 13.63 9.00 1.07
CA LEU A 168 13.01 9.00 -0.25
C LEU A 168 12.06 10.19 -0.41
N MET A 169 11.17 10.42 0.56
CA MET A 169 10.24 11.54 0.56
C MET A 169 10.97 12.90 0.55
N ALA A 170 11.99 13.07 1.40
CA ALA A 170 12.79 14.29 1.45
C ALA A 170 13.47 14.58 0.10
N ALA A 171 14.00 13.55 -0.57
CA ALA A 171 14.60 13.70 -1.89
C ALA A 171 13.57 14.13 -2.96
N ILE A 172 12.38 13.52 -2.95
CA ILE A 172 11.29 13.86 -3.88
C ILE A 172 10.86 15.32 -3.67
N LEU A 173 10.65 15.74 -2.42
CA LEU A 173 10.27 17.11 -2.09
C LEU A 173 11.34 18.12 -2.49
N SER A 174 12.62 17.80 -2.29
CA SER A 174 13.74 18.67 -2.68
C SER A 174 13.85 18.82 -4.20
N LYS A 175 13.53 17.79 -4.98
CA LYS A 175 13.60 17.83 -6.45
C LYS A 175 12.31 18.33 -7.11
N GLY A 176 11.19 18.28 -6.39
CA GLY A 176 9.86 18.58 -6.93
C GLY A 176 9.33 17.54 -7.92
N ARG A 177 9.90 16.32 -7.95
CA ARG A 177 9.50 15.23 -8.84
C ARG A 177 9.89 13.86 -8.30
N VAL A 178 9.23 12.84 -8.81
CA VAL A 178 9.56 11.43 -8.56
C VAL A 178 10.48 10.93 -9.68
N ASP A 179 11.72 10.59 -9.35
CA ASP A 179 12.74 10.03 -10.26
C ASP A 179 13.60 8.94 -9.60
#